data_AF-W9RWD1-F1
#
_entry.id   AF-W9RWD1-F1
#
_cell.length_a   1.000
_cell.length_b   1.000
_cell.length_c   1.000
_cell.angle_alpha   90.00
_cell.angle_beta   90.00
_cell.angle_gamma   90.00
#
_symmetry.space_group_name_H-M   'P 1'
#
loop_
_entity.id
_entity.type
_entity.pdbx_description
1 polymer ?
#
loop_
_entity_poly.entity_id
_entity_poly.type
_entity_poly.pdbx_seq_one_letter_code
_entity_poly.pdbx_strand_id
1 'polypeptide(L)'
;MTTIPNQILVAPRRSGRVSKLPDRYTEETQIVTGDDGKEDPLTFKATMDDFDKEKWQAAMKLEIESMYSNLVWQLIDLPEGIKPIGCKWIFKRRS
;
A
#
# COMPACT_ATOMS: atom_id res chain seq x y z
N MET A 1 -17.00 -19.21 41.45
CA MET A 1 -17.62 -18.67 40.22
C MET A 1 -17.06 -17.26 40.06
N THR A 2 -16.15 -17.07 39.11
CA THR A 2 -15.15 -15.99 39.13
C THR A 2 -15.65 -14.72 38.42
N THR A 3 -15.57 -13.63 39.15
CA THR A 3 -15.67 -12.20 38.79
C THR A 3 -14.88 -11.82 37.54
N ILE A 4 -15.48 -11.02 36.65
CA ILE A 4 -14.74 -10.12 35.73
C ILE A 4 -15.45 -8.76 35.74
N PRO A 5 -14.89 -7.71 36.36
CA PRO A 5 -15.40 -6.36 36.22
C PRO A 5 -14.61 -5.60 35.15
N ASN A 6 -15.31 -4.65 34.53
CA ASN A 6 -14.77 -3.39 34.01
C ASN A 6 -14.09 -3.42 32.61
N GLN A 7 -14.91 -3.42 31.55
CA GLN A 7 -14.48 -2.85 30.27
C GLN A 7 -14.79 -1.35 30.26
N ILE A 8 -13.80 -0.55 30.68
CA ILE A 8 -13.81 0.89 30.47
C ILE A 8 -13.73 1.13 28.95
N LEU A 9 -14.77 1.69 28.35
CA LEU A 9 -14.76 2.22 26.98
C LEU A 9 -13.77 3.40 26.91
N VAL A 10 -12.50 3.09 26.64
CA VAL A 10 -11.51 4.12 26.34
C VAL A 10 -11.77 4.63 24.92
N ALA A 11 -12.31 5.84 24.82
CA ALA A 11 -12.44 6.52 23.53
C ALA A 11 -11.05 6.64 22.86
N PRO A 12 -10.92 6.34 21.55
CA PRO A 12 -9.63 6.46 20.87
C PRO A 12 -9.13 7.90 20.97
N ARG A 13 -7.93 8.12 21.53
CA ARG A 13 -7.27 9.43 21.46
C ARG A 13 -6.91 9.69 20.00
N ARG A 14 -7.78 10.36 19.25
CA ARG A 14 -7.41 10.91 17.93
C ARG A 14 -6.51 12.12 18.15
N SER A 15 -5.23 11.94 17.91
CA SER A 15 -4.32 13.07 17.74
C SER A 15 -4.83 13.93 16.57
N GLY A 16 -5.21 15.16 16.85
CA GLY A 16 -5.57 16.17 15.84
C GLY A 16 -4.32 16.68 15.12
N ARG A 17 -3.57 15.78 14.48
CA ARG A 17 -2.33 16.13 13.80
C ARG A 17 -2.67 16.93 12.54
N VAL A 18 -2.50 18.25 12.60
CA VAL A 18 -2.50 19.11 11.41
C VAL A 18 -1.23 18.77 10.63
N SER A 19 -1.35 18.23 9.42
CA SER A 19 -0.17 18.05 8.57
C SER A 19 0.29 19.42 8.10
N LYS A 20 1.51 19.81 8.46
CA LYS A 20 2.19 20.96 7.89
C LYS A 20 3.20 20.42 6.90
N LEU A 21 3.13 20.86 5.65
CA LEU A 21 4.13 20.52 4.67
C LEU A 21 5.45 21.22 5.07
N PRO A 22 6.60 20.52 5.07
CA PRO A 22 7.89 21.16 5.29
C PRO A 22 8.17 22.21 4.19
N ASP A 23 8.74 23.36 4.54
CA ASP A 23 9.08 24.46 3.61
C ASP A 23 9.92 24.01 2.41
N ARG A 24 10.66 22.91 2.55
CA ARG A 24 11.48 22.36 1.46
C ARG A 24 10.67 21.87 0.24
N TYR A 25 9.34 21.75 0.37
CA TYR A 25 8.43 21.34 -0.69
C TYR A 25 7.57 22.48 -1.27
N THR A 26 7.83 23.75 -0.90
CA THR A 26 7.04 24.90 -1.39
C THR A 26 7.45 25.38 -2.76
N GLU A 27 8.71 25.14 -3.16
CA GLU A 27 9.17 25.41 -4.52
C GLU A 27 9.00 24.16 -5.36
N GLU A 28 8.39 24.37 -6.52
CA GLU A 28 7.91 23.41 -7.50
C GLU A 28 8.93 22.29 -7.78
N THR A 29 9.00 21.30 -6.89
CA THR A 29 9.50 20.00 -7.25
C THR A 29 8.44 19.45 -8.19
N GLN A 30 8.61 19.74 -9.47
CA GLN A 30 7.96 19.01 -10.54
C GLN A 30 8.35 17.55 -10.29
N ILE A 31 7.44 16.82 -9.65
CA ILE A 31 7.48 15.37 -9.64
C ILE A 31 7.28 15.05 -11.11
N VAL A 32 8.38 14.87 -11.85
CA VAL A 32 8.36 14.32 -13.20
C VAL A 32 7.91 12.87 -13.02
N THR A 33 6.61 12.67 -12.83
CA THR A 33 5.98 11.47 -13.34
C THR A 33 6.21 11.54 -14.84
N GLY A 34 7.11 10.68 -15.34
CA GLY A 34 7.25 10.45 -16.76
C GLY A 34 5.93 9.87 -17.25
N ASP A 35 4.96 10.75 -17.51
CA ASP A 35 3.68 10.38 -18.09
C ASP A 35 3.97 10.01 -19.54
N ASP A 36 4.11 8.72 -19.80
CA ASP A 36 4.27 8.17 -21.14
C ASP A 36 2.96 8.21 -21.94
N GLY A 37 1.94 8.91 -21.41
CA GLY A 37 0.60 9.03 -22.00
C GLY A 37 -0.18 7.72 -21.97
N LYS A 38 0.35 6.68 -21.32
CA LYS A 38 -0.34 5.42 -21.12
C LYS A 38 -0.97 5.43 -19.74
N GLU A 39 -2.21 4.99 -19.65
CA GLU A 39 -2.90 4.86 -18.38
C GLU A 39 -2.42 3.60 -17.65
N ASP A 40 -2.17 3.71 -16.35
CA ASP A 40 -1.80 2.56 -15.53
C ASP A 40 -2.98 1.59 -15.39
N PRO A 41 -2.76 0.28 -15.58
CA PRO A 41 -3.85 -0.70 -15.55
C PRO A 41 -4.46 -0.77 -14.15
N LEU A 42 -5.76 -0.49 -14.01
CA LEU A 42 -6.42 -0.46 -12.69
C LEU A 42 -6.71 -1.85 -12.10
N THR A 43 -6.45 -2.92 -12.84
CA THR A 43 -6.83 -4.28 -12.47
C THR A 43 -5.79 -5.27 -12.94
N PHE A 44 -5.56 -6.33 -12.14
CA PHE A 44 -4.63 -7.41 -12.47
C PHE A 44 -4.85 -7.98 -13.88
N LYS A 45 -6.10 -8.22 -14.28
CA LYS A 45 -6.43 -8.69 -15.62
C LYS A 45 -5.90 -7.75 -16.71
N ALA A 46 -6.14 -6.44 -16.57
CA ALA A 46 -5.63 -5.44 -17.51
C ALA A 46 -4.09 -5.42 -17.53
N THR A 47 -3.44 -5.59 -16.38
CA THR A 47 -1.97 -5.70 -16.28
C THR A 47 -1.42 -6.95 -16.98
N MET A 48 -2.14 -8.07 -16.92
CA MET A 48 -1.72 -9.34 -17.56
C MET A 48 -2.02 -9.38 -19.07
N ASP A 49 -3.00 -8.59 -19.52
CA ASP A 49 -3.33 -8.41 -20.93
C ASP A 49 -2.42 -7.34 -21.61
N ASP A 50 -1.62 -6.61 -20.83
CA ASP A 50 -0.68 -5.58 -21.31
C ASP A 50 0.54 -6.20 -22.01
N PHE A 51 1.14 -5.44 -22.93
CA PHE A 51 2.43 -5.76 -23.54
C PHE A 51 3.55 -5.88 -22.50
N ASP A 52 3.51 -5.05 -21.45
CA ASP A 52 4.52 -5.05 -20.39
C ASP A 52 4.26 -6.08 -19.27
N LYS A 53 3.36 -7.06 -19.47
CA LYS A 53 2.98 -8.07 -18.45
C LYS A 53 4.18 -8.77 -17.77
N GLU A 54 5.24 -9.04 -18.54
CA GLU A 54 6.43 -9.74 -18.04
C GLU A 54 7.21 -8.86 -17.05
N LYS A 55 7.33 -7.56 -17.34
CA LYS A 55 7.96 -6.59 -16.44
C LYS A 55 7.13 -6.45 -15.15
N TRP A 56 5.81 -6.44 -15.27
CA TRP A 56 4.91 -6.43 -14.12
C TRP A 56 5.05 -7.66 -13.23
N GLN A 57 5.12 -8.85 -13.82
CA GLN A 57 5.33 -10.10 -13.08
C GLN A 57 6.70 -10.11 -12.39
N ALA A 58 7.75 -9.69 -13.08
CA ALA A 58 9.08 -9.58 -12.50
C ALA A 58 9.11 -8.60 -11.32
N ALA A 59 8.53 -7.41 -11.47
CA ALA A 59 8.44 -6.41 -10.41
C ALA A 59 7.65 -6.93 -9.20
N MET A 60 6.50 -7.58 -9.43
CA MET A 60 5.69 -8.17 -8.36
C MET A 60 6.47 -9.25 -7.59
N LYS A 61 7.24 -10.09 -8.30
CA LYS A 61 8.08 -11.11 -7.68
C LYS A 61 9.20 -10.50 -6.85
N LEU A 62 9.93 -9.52 -7.39
CA LEU A 62 11.01 -8.82 -6.69
C LEU A 62 10.51 -8.12 -5.42
N GLU A 63 9.34 -7.50 -5.50
CA GLU A 63 8.74 -6.82 -4.36
C GLU A 63 8.34 -7.82 -3.26
N ILE A 64 7.74 -8.96 -3.62
CA ILE A 64 7.43 -10.04 -2.68
C ILE A 64 8.72 -10.60 -2.05
N GLU A 65 9.74 -10.88 -2.86
CA GLU A 65 11.04 -11.37 -2.37
C GLU A 65 11.70 -10.38 -1.41
N SER A 66 11.64 -9.07 -1.71
CA SER A 66 12.14 -8.00 -0.84
C SER A 66 11.40 -7.94 0.50
N MET A 67 10.07 -8.09 0.49
CA MET A 67 9.27 -8.12 1.72
C MET A 67 9.64 -9.32 2.60
N TYR A 68 9.87 -10.48 1.99
CA TYR A 68 10.35 -11.68 2.69
C TYR A 68 11.78 -11.50 3.22
N SER A 69 12.72 -11.01 2.40
CA SER A 69 14.12 -10.89 2.78
C SER A 69 14.33 -9.89 3.92
N ASN A 70 13.53 -8.82 3.93
CA ASN A 70 13.61 -7.79 4.95
C ASN A 70 12.82 -8.15 6.22
N LEU A 71 12.15 -9.31 6.26
CA LEU A 71 11.34 -9.80 7.38
C LEU A 71 10.29 -8.79 7.89
N VAL A 72 9.86 -7.89 7.02
CA VAL A 72 8.98 -6.78 7.41
C VAL A 72 7.54 -7.28 7.52
N TRP A 73 7.16 -8.25 6.68
CA TRP A 73 5.79 -8.75 6.53
C TRP A 73 5.78 -10.29 6.61
N GLN A 74 4.81 -10.84 7.33
CA GLN A 74 4.50 -12.28 7.32
C GLN A 74 3.19 -12.49 6.57
N LEU A 75 3.22 -13.34 5.55
CA LEU A 75 2.00 -13.77 4.88
C LEU A 75 1.23 -14.71 5.82
N ILE A 76 0.01 -14.33 6.17
CA ILE A 76 -0.92 -15.13 6.97
C ILE A 76 -2.22 -15.32 6.19
N ASP A 77 -2.90 -16.43 6.43
CA ASP A 77 -4.26 -16.63 5.92
C ASP A 77 -5.18 -15.54 6.47
N LEU A 78 -6.17 -15.12 5.68
CA LEU A 78 -7.09 -14.07 6.07
C LEU A 78 -7.92 -14.54 7.29
N PRO A 79 -7.73 -13.94 8.48
CA PRO A 79 -8.54 -14.31 9.63
C PRO A 79 -10.00 -13.89 9.45
N GLU A 80 -10.90 -14.68 10.05
CA GLU A 80 -12.34 -14.47 9.94
C GLU A 80 -12.75 -13.08 10.46
N GLY A 81 -13.58 -12.37 9.69
CA GLY A 81 -14.08 -11.04 10.06
C GLY A 81 -13.12 -9.88 9.76
N ILE A 82 -11.93 -10.12 9.19
CA ILE A 82 -11.00 -9.05 8.80
C ILE A 82 -11.14 -8.73 7.31
N LYS A 83 -11.22 -7.43 6.99
CA LYS A 83 -11.13 -6.95 5.61
C LYS A 83 -9.65 -6.77 5.24
N PRO A 84 -9.15 -7.49 4.22
CA PRO A 84 -7.76 -7.35 3.81
C PRO A 84 -7.51 -5.94 3.28
N ILE A 85 -6.28 -5.46 3.46
CA ILE A 85 -5.84 -4.20 2.87
C ILE A 85 -5.68 -4.42 1.36
N GLY A 86 -6.37 -3.61 0.57
CA GLY A 86 -6.20 -3.63 -0.89
C GLY A 86 -4.85 -3.02 -1.29
N CYS A 87 -4.09 -3.72 -2.12
CA CYS A 87 -2.84 -3.22 -2.69
C CYS A 87 -3.14 -2.52 -4.03
N LYS A 88 -3.41 -1.21 -4.01
CA LYS A 88 -3.60 -0.43 -5.25
C LYS A 88 -2.28 -0.01 -5.92
N TRP A 89 -1.22 0.08 -5.14
CA TRP A 89 0.07 0.63 -5.57
C TRP A 89 0.86 -0.29 -6.50
N ILE A 90 0.59 -1.59 -6.47
CA ILE A 90 1.21 -2.60 -7.35
C ILE A 90 0.95 -2.37 -8.83
N PHE A 91 -0.08 -1.60 -9.18
CA PHE A 91 -0.39 -1.31 -10.58
C PHE A 91 0.16 0.02 -11.08
N LYS A 92 0.95 0.72 -10.26
CA LYS A 92 1.57 1.98 -10.66
C LYS A 92 2.87 1.70 -11.40
N ARG A 93 3.01 2.18 -12.64
CA ARG A 93 4.28 2.02 -13.35
C ARG A 93 5.32 2.90 -12.70
N ARG A 94 6.53 2.36 -12.56
CA ARG A 94 7.72 3.19 -12.43
C ARG A 94 8.16 3.53 -13.85
N SER A 95 7.98 4.80 -14.22
CA SER A 95 8.65 5.43 -15.36
C SER A 95 10.13 5.63 -15.05
#